data_AF-N0DXA2-F1
#
_entry.id   AF-N0DXA2-F1
#
_cell.length_a   1.000
_cell.length_b   1.000
_cell.length_c   1.000
_cell.angle_alpha   90.00
_cell.angle_beta   90.00
_cell.angle_gamma   90.00
#
_symmetry.space_group_name_H-M   'P 1'
#
loop_
_entity.id
_entity.type
_entity.pdbx_description
1 polymer ?
#
loop_
_entity_poly.entity_id
_entity_poly.type
_entity_poly.pdbx_seq_one_letter_code
_entity_poly.pdbx_strand_id
1 'polypeptide(L)' 'MTNKEKQVRETIINFLVCELNISREESIASLKELEEYGLVKINSNGEFLLREV' A
#
# COMPACT_ATOMS: atom_id res chain seq x y z
N MET A 1 6.51 -4.78 11.35
CA MET A 1 5.22 -4.12 11.09
C MET A 1 4.48 -3.86 12.39
N THR A 2 4.28 -2.60 12.73
CA THR A 2 3.38 -2.16 13.81
C THR A 2 1.92 -2.44 13.43
N ASN A 3 1.02 -2.41 14.41
CA ASN A 3 -0.42 -2.54 14.12
C ASN A 3 -0.92 -1.42 13.18
N LYS A 4 -0.35 -0.23 13.28
CA LYS A 4 -0.68 0.90 12.40
C LYS A 4 -0.23 0.65 10.96
N GLU A 5 1.00 0.16 10.75
CA GLU A 5 1.48 -0.22 9.42
C GLU A 5 0.57 -1.24 8.76
N LYS A 6 0.13 -2.26 9.50
CA LYS A 6 -0.80 -3.28 9.00
C LYS A 6 -2.16 -2.68 8.61
N GLN A 7 -2.73 -1.84 9.48
CA GLN A 7 -4.02 -1.20 9.20
C GLN A 7 -3.97 -0.32 7.94
N VAL A 8 -2.92 0.50 7.81
CA VAL A 8 -2.74 1.38 6.66
C VAL A 8 -2.55 0.56 5.39
N ARG A 9 -1.74 -0.50 5.44
CA ARG A 9 -1.54 -1.41 4.31
C ARG A 9 -2.86 -2.04 3.85
N GLU A 10 -3.69 -2.52 4.77
CA GLU A 10 -5.02 -3.07 4.45
C GLU A 10 -5.96 -2.01 3.88
N THR A 11 -5.96 -0.78 4.40
CA THR A 11 -6.75 0.33 3.84
C THR A 11 -6.38 0.60 2.38
N ILE A 12 -5.08 0.59 2.06
CA ILE A 12 -4.61 0.81 0.69
C ILE A 12 -4.93 -0.36 -0.23
N ILE A 13 -4.79 -1.60 0.25
CA ILE A 13 -5.21 -2.78 -0.50
C ILE A 13 -6.70 -2.67 -0.85
N ASN A 14 -7.55 -2.33 0.12
CA ASN A 14 -8.99 -2.16 -0.13
C ASN A 14 -9.28 -1.01 -1.10
N PHE A 15 -8.53 0.11 -1.01
CA PHE A 15 -8.63 1.20 -1.96
C PHE A 15 -8.30 0.74 -3.39
N LEU A 16 -7.21 0.00 -3.58
CA LEU A 16 -6.82 -0.52 -4.89
C LEU A 16 -7.86 -1.50 -5.46
N VAL A 17 -8.41 -2.37 -4.63
CA VAL A 17 -9.51 -3.26 -5.03
C VAL A 17 -10.72 -2.46 -5.51
N CYS A 18 -11.15 -1.45 -4.74
CA CYS A 18 -12.34 -0.66 -5.06
C CYS A 18 -12.16 0.24 -6.29
N GLU A 19 -11.04 0.94 -6.40
CA GLU A 19 -10.84 1.95 -7.45
C GLU A 19 -10.36 1.36 -8.78
N LEU A 20 -9.55 0.29 -8.72
CA LEU A 20 -9.00 -0.34 -9.92
C LEU A 20 -9.78 -1.59 -10.34
N ASN A 21 -10.75 -2.03 -9.52
CA ASN A 21 -11.53 -3.25 -9.73
C ASN A 21 -10.66 -4.49 -9.98
N ILE A 22 -9.51 -4.54 -9.32
CA ILE A 22 -8.56 -5.66 -9.36
C ILE A 22 -8.75 -6.58 -8.14
N SER A 23 -8.23 -7.80 -8.22
CA SER A 23 -8.28 -8.74 -7.11
C SER A 23 -7.46 -8.25 -5.91
N ARG A 24 -7.73 -8.86 -4.75
CA ARG A 24 -6.93 -8.60 -3.54
C ARG A 24 -5.48 -9.04 -3.73
N GLU A 25 -5.25 -10.17 -4.40
CA GLU A 25 -3.91 -10.66 -4.72
C GLU A 25 -3.14 -9.67 -5.60
N GLU A 26 -3.78 -9.16 -6.65
CA GLU A 26 -3.18 -8.14 -7.53
C GLU A 26 -2.91 -6.84 -6.76
N SER A 27 -3.83 -6.41 -5.90
CA SER A 27 -3.64 -5.21 -5.07
C SER A 27 -2.43 -5.34 -4.14
N ILE A 28 -2.23 -6.52 -3.54
CA ILE A 28 -1.07 -6.80 -2.69
C ILE A 28 0.21 -6.80 -3.52
N ALA A 29 0.20 -7.42 -4.69
CA ALA A 29 1.35 -7.46 -5.59
C ALA A 29 1.74 -6.04 -6.04
N SER A 30 0.78 -5.24 -6.50
CA SER A 30 0.98 -3.86 -6.91
C SER A 30 1.53 -3.00 -5.77
N LEU A 31 0.96 -3.08 -4.57
CA LEU A 31 1.47 -2.31 -3.43
C LEU A 31 2.91 -2.71 -3.09
N LYS A 32 3.23 -4.00 -3.14
CA LYS A 32 4.59 -4.49 -2.90
C LYS A 32 5.57 -4.00 -3.98
N GLU A 33 5.17 -4.04 -5.24
CA GLU A 33 5.96 -3.54 -6.36
C GLU A 33 6.25 -2.03 -6.21
N LEU A 34 5.24 -1.23 -5.87
CA LEU A 34 5.40 0.21 -5.60
C LEU A 34 6.37 0.49 -4.44
N GLU A 35 6.36 -0.34 -3.39
CA GLU A 35 7.31 -0.24 -2.28
C GLU A 35 8.73 -0.61 -2.69
N GLU A 36 8.89 -1.67 -3.51
CA GLU A 36 10.18 -2.11 -4.04
C GLU A 36 10.83 -1.05 -4.94
N TYR A 37 10.03 -0.38 -5.78
CA TYR A 37 10.51 0.76 -6.58
C TYR A 37 10.70 2.04 -5.75
N GLY A 38 10.34 2.04 -4.47
CA GLY A 38 10.46 3.20 -3.59
C GLY A 38 9.53 4.37 -3.97
N LEU A 39 8.47 4.07 -4.72
CA LEU A 39 7.41 5.01 -5.12
C LEU A 39 6.46 5.29 -3.96
N VAL A 40 6.28 4.28 -3.10
CA VAL A 40 5.48 4.41 -1.88
C VAL A 40 6.26 3.90 -0.68
N LYS A 41 5.92 4.42 0.50
CA LYS A 41 6.44 3.92 1.77
C LYS A 41 5.37 4.04 2.84
N ILE A 42 5.21 3.00 3.65
CA ILE A 42 4.46 3.05 4.90
C ILE A 42 5.48 3.05 6.04
N ASN A 43 5.45 4.05 6.91
CA ASN A 43 6.34 4.11 8.07
C ASN A 43 5.67 3.54 9.34
N SER A 44 6.47 3.36 10.39
CA SER A 44 6.01 2.79 11.68
C SER A 44 4.91 3.59 12.38
N ASN A 45 4.75 4.87 12.02
CA ASN A 45 3.68 5.74 12.54
C ASN A 45 2.34 5.55 11.81
N GLY A 46 2.34 4.81 10.69
CA GLY A 46 1.17 4.62 9.83
C GLY A 46 1.00 5.72 8.79
N GLU A 47 2.06 6.47 8.48
CA GLU A 47 1.99 7.46 7.40
C GLU A 47 2.28 6.76 6.07
N PHE A 48 1.38 6.96 5.10
CA PHE A 48 1.60 6.56 3.71
C PHE A 48 2.21 7.73 2.94
N LEU A 49 3.40 7.51 2.40
CA LEU A 49 4.18 8.51 1.68
C LEU A 49 4.21 8.12 0.21
N LEU A 50 3.81 9.07 -0.64
CA LEU A 50 4.02 9.01 -2.08
C LEU A 50 5.31 9.76 -2.41
N ARG A 51 6.20 9.12 -3.15
CA ARG A 51 7.39 9.77 -3.67
C ARG A 51 7.06 10.26 -5.08
N GLU A 52 7.02 11.57 -5.26
CA GLU A 52 7.02 12.17 -6.59
C GLU A 52 8.38 11.87 -7.24
N VAL A 53 8.35 11.22 -8.40
CA VAL A 53 9.52 10.88 -9.23
C VAL A 53 9.56 11.81 -10.42
#